data_AF-A0A2G6NKM8-F1
#
_entry.id   AF-A0A2G6NKM8-F1
#
_cell.length_a   1.000
_cell.length_b   1.000
_cell.length_c   1.000
_cell.angle_alpha   90.00
_cell.angle_beta   90.00
_cell.angle_gamma   90.00
#
_symmetry.space_group_name_H-M   'P 1'
#
loop_
_entity.id
_entity.type
_entity.pdbx_description
1 polymer ?
#
loop_
_entity_poly.entity_id
_entity_poly.type
_entity_poly.pdbx_seq_one_letter_code
_entity_poly.pdbx_strand_id
1 'polypeptide(L)'
;MVTIDKTLLFQIINMVILMLLLNRMLYKPVRQILRDRAAKLQGMRDDVAGFEKQTTLRQQEVDAKMAEASAKARAALDAARDEAQKAGDARLAEIRKEAEALKEKRLAEIASDVDSARKGLDGGLKGFATDMAGKILGRSL
;
A
#
# COMPACT_ATOMS: atom_id res chain seq x y z
N MET A 1 66.62 74.84 20.64
CA MET A 1 67.34 73.99 19.68
C MET A 1 66.92 72.55 19.96
N VAL A 2 66.32 71.87 18.98
CA VAL A 2 66.01 70.44 19.13
C VAL A 2 67.31 69.69 18.90
N THR A 3 68.04 69.38 19.98
CA THR A 3 69.11 68.39 19.90
C THR A 3 68.46 67.04 19.71
N ILE A 4 68.72 66.42 18.55
CA ILE A 4 68.40 65.03 18.32
C ILE A 4 69.42 64.22 19.14
N ASP A 5 69.03 63.96 20.38
CA ASP A 5 69.80 63.14 21.31
C ASP A 5 69.38 61.68 21.20
N LYS A 6 70.27 60.78 21.65
CA LYS A 6 70.07 59.31 21.67
C LYS A 6 68.74 58.91 22.31
N THR A 7 68.20 59.73 23.21
CA THR A 7 66.86 59.61 23.83
C THR A 7 65.72 59.54 22.82
N LEU A 8 65.78 60.29 21.72
CA LEU A 8 64.75 60.26 20.68
C LEU A 8 64.78 58.92 19.92
N LEU A 9 65.98 58.38 19.68
CA LEU A 9 66.15 57.04 19.13
C LEU A 9 65.61 55.96 20.08
N PHE A 10 65.91 56.06 21.37
CA PHE A 10 65.37 55.17 22.41
C PHE A 10 63.84 55.25 22.51
N GLN A 11 63.24 56.43 22.36
CA GLN A 11 61.79 56.61 22.39
C GLN A 11 61.11 55.99 21.17
N ILE A 12 61.71 56.11 19.97
CA ILE A 12 61.24 55.42 18.76
C ILE A 12 61.31 53.91 18.96
N ILE A 13 62.43 53.38 19.47
CA ILE A 13 62.58 51.95 19.76
C ILE A 13 61.53 51.48 20.77
N ASN A 14 61.29 52.25 21.84
CA ASN A 14 60.26 51.92 22.83
C ASN A 14 58.85 51.87 22.20
N MET A 15 58.52 52.85 21.35
CA MET A 15 57.24 52.89 20.64
C MET A 15 57.07 51.70 19.69
N VAL A 16 58.12 51.34 18.93
CA VAL A 16 58.11 50.16 18.05
C VAL A 16 57.96 48.87 18.86
N ILE A 17 58.69 48.71 19.96
CA ILE A 17 58.55 47.55 20.85
C ILE A 17 57.13 47.46 21.40
N LEU A 18 56.57 48.57 21.89
CA LEU A 18 55.20 48.62 22.40
C LEU A 18 54.18 48.27 21.30
N MET A 19 54.37 48.77 20.09
CA MET A 19 53.52 48.46 18.93
C MET A 19 53.56 46.96 18.61
N LEU A 20 54.74 46.33 18.60
CA LEU A 20 54.89 44.90 18.35
C LEU A 20 54.25 44.07 19.47
N LEU A 21 54.45 44.48 20.72
CA LEU A 21 53.91 43.80 21.90
C LEU A 21 52.37 43.88 21.91
N LEU A 22 51.81 45.06 21.62
CA LEU A 22 50.37 45.27 21.52
C LEU A 22 49.76 44.54 20.31
N ASN A 23 50.46 44.49 19.18
CA ASN A 23 50.02 43.74 17.99
C ASN A 23 49.92 42.23 18.29
N ARG A 24 50.95 41.68 18.96
CA ARG A 24 50.99 40.27 19.37
C ARG A 24 49.96 39.97 20.45
N MET A 25 49.79 40.86 21.43
CA MET A 25 49.01 40.60 22.64
C MET A 25 47.53 40.96 22.51
N LEU A 26 47.16 41.97 21.73
CA LEU A 26 45.79 42.49 21.70
C LEU A 26 45.16 42.38 20.30
N TYR A 27 45.83 42.89 19.26
CA TYR A 27 45.23 42.92 17.91
C TYR A 27 45.01 41.54 17.33
N LYS A 28 46.00 40.64 17.45
CA LYS A 28 45.89 39.27 16.94
C LYS A 28 44.77 38.47 17.63
N PRO A 29 44.68 38.37 18.97
CA PRO A 29 43.60 37.62 19.62
C PRO A 29 42.23 38.27 19.43
N VAL A 30 42.10 39.60 19.46
CA VAL A 30 40.81 40.27 19.24
C VAL A 30 40.28 39.99 17.83
N ARG A 31 41.14 40.04 16.80
CA ARG A 31 40.75 39.70 15.43
C ARG A 31 40.43 38.21 15.26
N GLN A 32 41.03 37.34 16.06
CA GLN A 32 40.70 35.92 16.08
C GLN A 32 39.31 35.69 16.67
N ILE A 33 39.00 36.27 17.84
CA ILE A 33 37.69 36.17 18.49
C ILE A 33 36.57 36.72 17.59
N LEU A 34 36.82 37.84 16.90
CA LEU A 34 35.85 38.40 15.95
C LEU A 34 35.59 37.46 14.76
N ARG A 35 36.64 36.83 14.22
CA ARG A 35 36.50 35.84 13.14
C ARG A 35 35.78 34.58 13.63
N ASP A 36 36.12 34.08 14.80
CA ASP A 36 35.49 32.88 15.38
C ASP A 36 33.99 33.14 15.65
N ARG A 37 33.64 34.33 16.15
CA ARG A 37 32.23 34.73 16.32
C ARG A 37 31.51 34.82 14.97
N ALA A 38 32.11 35.45 13.96
CA ALA A 38 31.52 35.54 12.63
C ALA A 38 31.32 34.15 12.00
N ALA A 39 32.33 33.29 12.08
CA ALA A 39 32.29 31.93 11.57
C ALA A 39 31.23 31.08 12.29
N LYS A 40 31.10 31.20 13.62
CA LYS A 40 30.08 30.49 14.39
C LYS A 40 28.67 30.93 14.02
N LEU A 41 28.44 32.24 13.86
CA LEU A 41 27.14 32.78 13.43
C LEU A 41 26.80 32.36 12.00
N GLN A 42 27.79 32.34 11.11
CA GLN A 42 27.58 31.91 9.73
C GLN A 42 27.31 30.41 9.66
N GLY A 43 28.10 29.58 10.36
CA GLY A 43 27.87 28.14 10.45
C GLY A 43 26.49 27.80 11.01
N MET A 44 26.05 28.47 12.07
CA MET A 44 24.69 28.29 12.61
C MET A 44 23.60 28.63 11.59
N ARG A 45 23.79 29.68 10.77
CA ARG A 45 22.83 30.05 9.72
C ARG A 45 22.80 29.02 8.59
N ASP A 46 23.97 28.56 8.16
CA ASP A 46 24.10 27.55 7.11
C ASP A 46 23.53 26.20 7.56
N ASP A 47 23.75 25.82 8.83
CA ASP A 47 23.17 24.63 9.44
C ASP A 47 21.64 24.71 9.46
N VAL A 48 21.06 25.83 9.91
CA VAL A 48 19.60 26.04 9.92
C VAL A 48 19.02 25.93 8.50
N ALA A 49 19.65 26.60 7.52
CA ALA A 49 19.22 26.51 6.13
C ALA A 49 19.35 25.08 5.57
N GLY A 50 20.38 24.34 5.99
CA GLY A 50 20.57 22.93 5.66
C GLY A 50 19.50 22.03 6.26
N PHE A 51 19.15 22.23 7.54
CA PHE A 51 18.10 21.50 8.23
C PHE A 51 16.72 21.75 7.63
N GLU A 52 16.39 23.00 7.29
CA GLU A 52 15.13 23.33 6.62
C GLU A 52 15.02 22.60 5.27
N LYS A 53 16.05 22.69 4.42
CA LYS A 53 16.07 21.97 3.14
C LYS A 53 15.97 20.47 3.30
N GLN A 54 16.72 19.89 4.25
CA GLN A 54 16.67 18.45 4.51
C GLN A 54 15.30 18.02 5.02
N THR A 55 14.65 18.83 5.84
CA THR A 55 13.32 18.56 6.37
C THR A 55 12.29 18.58 5.24
N THR A 56 12.32 19.59 4.37
CA THR A 56 11.44 19.65 3.20
C THR A 56 11.65 18.46 2.26
N LEU A 57 12.90 18.08 1.97
CA LEU A 57 13.19 16.92 1.14
C LEU A 57 12.69 15.62 1.77
N ARG A 58 12.94 15.41 3.06
CA ARG A 58 12.43 14.23 3.78
C ARG A 58 10.91 14.17 3.81
N GLN A 59 10.25 15.32 3.99
CA GLN A 59 8.79 15.40 3.96
C GLN A 59 8.26 14.99 2.58
N GLN A 60 8.85 15.53 1.50
CA GLN A 60 8.49 15.16 0.13
C GLN A 60 8.72 13.68 -0.16
N GLU A 61 9.83 13.10 0.30
CA GLU A 61 10.11 11.67 0.16
C GLU A 61 9.09 10.80 0.91
N VAL A 62 8.72 11.19 2.13
CA VAL A 62 7.70 10.49 2.91
C VAL A 62 6.35 10.57 2.23
N ASP A 63 5.94 11.76 1.79
CA ASP A 63 4.66 11.97 1.11
C ASP A 63 4.60 11.16 -0.21
N ALA A 64 5.69 11.14 -0.98
CA ALA A 64 5.82 10.34 -2.19
C ALA A 64 5.71 8.84 -1.91
N LYS A 65 6.44 8.33 -0.90
CA LYS A 65 6.37 6.91 -0.49
C LYS A 65 4.98 6.53 0.02
N MET A 66 4.33 7.40 0.77
CA MET A 66 2.96 7.19 1.24
C MET A 66 1.95 7.16 0.10
N ALA A 67 2.09 8.06 -0.88
CA ALA A 67 1.26 8.06 -2.09
C ALA A 67 1.48 6.78 -2.92
N GLU A 68 2.72 6.35 -3.11
CA GLU A 68 3.06 5.11 -3.83
C GLU A 68 2.51 3.87 -3.11
N ALA A 69 2.68 3.79 -1.79
CA ALA A 69 2.14 2.70 -0.98
C ALA A 69 0.60 2.65 -1.04
N SER A 70 -0.05 3.82 -0.98
CA SER A 70 -1.51 3.92 -1.11
C SER A 70 -2.00 3.48 -2.49
N ALA A 71 -1.29 3.87 -3.56
CA ALA A 71 -1.59 3.46 -4.93
C ALA A 71 -1.43 1.95 -5.11
N LYS A 72 -0.34 1.37 -4.61
CA LYS A 72 -0.10 -0.09 -4.61
C LYS A 72 -1.17 -0.85 -3.83
N ALA A 73 -1.56 -0.36 -2.66
CA ALA A 73 -2.61 -0.97 -1.85
C ALA A 73 -3.97 -0.95 -2.58
N ARG A 74 -4.33 0.18 -3.21
CA ARG A 74 -5.55 0.28 -4.03
C ARG A 74 -5.52 -0.69 -5.21
N ALA A 75 -4.42 -0.71 -5.96
CA ALA A 75 -4.27 -1.63 -7.09
C ALA A 75 -4.36 -3.11 -6.66
N ALA A 76 -3.76 -3.46 -5.53
CA ALA A 76 -3.86 -4.82 -4.98
C ALA A 76 -5.29 -5.17 -4.53
N LEU A 77 -6.00 -4.24 -3.89
CA LEU A 77 -7.39 -4.43 -3.50
C LEU A 77 -8.31 -4.57 -4.71
N ASP A 78 -8.12 -3.75 -5.73
CA ASP A 78 -8.93 -3.80 -6.96
C ASP A 78 -8.66 -5.11 -7.71
N ALA A 79 -7.40 -5.54 -7.83
CA ALA A 79 -7.06 -6.83 -8.41
C ALA A 79 -7.68 -8.01 -7.63
N ALA A 80 -7.62 -7.98 -6.29
CA ALA A 80 -8.22 -9.01 -5.45
C ALA A 80 -9.75 -9.05 -5.58
N ARG A 81 -10.40 -7.88 -5.73
CA ARG A 81 -11.85 -7.79 -5.99
C ARG A 81 -12.21 -8.35 -7.35
N ASP A 82 -11.48 -8.01 -8.39
CA ASP A 82 -11.70 -8.52 -9.74
C ASP A 82 -11.50 -10.03 -9.80
N GLU A 83 -10.49 -10.56 -9.12
CA GLU A 83 -10.25 -12.00 -9.02
C GLU A 83 -11.37 -12.70 -8.24
N ALA A 84 -11.78 -12.15 -7.10
CA ALA A 84 -12.90 -12.68 -6.33
C ALA A 84 -14.21 -12.67 -7.12
N GLN A 85 -14.47 -11.61 -7.89
CA GLN A 85 -15.64 -11.50 -8.74
C GLN A 85 -15.61 -12.56 -9.85
N LYS A 86 -14.48 -12.70 -10.56
CA LYS A 86 -14.32 -13.74 -11.59
C LYS A 86 -14.45 -15.15 -11.04
N ALA A 87 -13.85 -15.43 -9.89
CA ALA A 87 -13.98 -16.73 -9.22
C ALA A 87 -15.42 -17.00 -8.78
N GLY A 88 -16.11 -15.97 -8.26
CA GLY A 88 -17.52 -16.05 -7.89
C GLY A 88 -18.42 -16.34 -9.10
N ASP A 89 -18.22 -15.61 -10.20
CA ASP A 89 -18.98 -15.78 -11.44
C ASP A 89 -18.73 -17.16 -12.07
N ALA A 90 -17.47 -17.63 -12.08
CA ALA A 90 -17.11 -18.96 -12.55
C ALA A 90 -17.79 -20.05 -11.71
N ARG A 91 -17.73 -19.93 -10.38
CA ARG A 91 -18.35 -20.90 -9.47
C ARG A 91 -19.87 -20.89 -9.58
N LEU A 92 -20.48 -19.72 -9.76
CA LEU A 92 -21.92 -19.61 -10.00
C LEU A 92 -22.31 -20.26 -11.34
N ALA A 93 -21.50 -20.10 -12.38
CA ALA A 93 -21.71 -20.76 -13.66
C ALA A 93 -21.60 -22.28 -13.57
N GLU A 94 -20.64 -22.81 -12.81
CA GLU A 94 -20.53 -24.25 -12.54
C GLU A 94 -21.75 -24.78 -11.79
N ILE A 95 -22.16 -24.13 -10.71
CA ILE A 95 -23.35 -24.52 -9.95
C ILE A 95 -24.60 -24.51 -10.82
N ARG A 96 -24.74 -23.52 -11.72
CA ARG A 96 -25.87 -23.48 -12.67
C ARG A 96 -25.84 -24.66 -13.64
N LYS A 97 -24.68 -25.00 -14.20
CA LYS A 97 -24.53 -26.17 -15.07
C LYS A 97 -24.84 -27.47 -14.35
N GLU A 98 -24.35 -27.63 -13.12
CA GLU A 98 -24.66 -28.80 -12.29
C GLU A 98 -26.15 -28.89 -11.99
N ALA A 99 -26.80 -27.77 -11.64
CA ALA A 99 -28.23 -27.73 -11.38
C ALA A 99 -29.06 -28.07 -12.63
N GLU A 100 -28.68 -27.57 -13.81
CA GLU A 100 -29.33 -27.90 -15.08
C GLU A 100 -29.15 -29.38 -15.42
N ALA A 101 -27.94 -29.93 -15.30
CA ALA A 101 -27.68 -31.35 -15.54
C ALA A 101 -28.46 -32.25 -14.56
N LEU A 102 -28.57 -31.84 -13.30
CA LEU A 102 -29.31 -32.57 -12.27
C LEU A 102 -30.82 -32.53 -12.55
N LYS A 103 -31.34 -31.37 -13.00
CA LYS A 103 -32.73 -31.23 -13.43
C LYS A 103 -33.03 -32.11 -14.64
N GLU A 104 -32.17 -32.12 -15.65
CA GLU A 104 -32.33 -32.94 -16.85
C GLU A 104 -32.31 -34.44 -16.50
N LYS A 105 -31.37 -34.87 -15.64
CA LYS A 105 -31.32 -36.24 -15.13
C LYS A 105 -32.60 -36.63 -14.39
N ARG A 106 -33.12 -35.76 -13.52
CA ARG A 106 -34.39 -36.00 -12.79
C ARG A 106 -35.58 -36.08 -13.74
N LEU A 107 -35.65 -35.25 -14.76
CA LEU A 107 -36.71 -35.31 -15.77
C LEU A 107 -36.65 -36.62 -16.57
N ALA A 108 -35.45 -37.10 -16.91
CA ALA A 108 -35.26 -38.39 -17.57
C ALA A 108 -35.67 -39.57 -16.67
N GLU A 109 -35.31 -39.54 -15.38
CA GLU A 109 -35.74 -40.52 -14.38
C GLU A 109 -37.28 -40.56 -14.27
N ILE A 110 -37.93 -39.39 -14.14
CA ILE A 110 -39.40 -39.29 -14.09
C ILE A 110 -40.05 -39.83 -15.36
N ALA A 111 -39.51 -39.53 -16.53
CA ALA A 111 -40.04 -40.04 -17.80
C ALA A 111 -39.94 -41.57 -17.87
N SER A 112 -38.83 -42.15 -17.40
CA SER A 112 -38.63 -43.60 -17.31
C SER A 112 -39.58 -44.25 -16.30
N ASP A 113 -39.80 -43.62 -15.15
CA ASP A 113 -40.72 -44.10 -14.12
C ASP A 113 -42.17 -44.08 -14.61
N VAL A 114 -42.58 -43.02 -15.34
CA VAL A 114 -43.91 -42.92 -15.95
C VAL A 114 -44.10 -44.00 -17.02
N ASP A 115 -43.10 -44.26 -17.87
CA ASP A 115 -43.17 -45.32 -18.87
C ASP A 115 -43.26 -46.71 -18.23
N SER A 116 -42.48 -46.95 -17.17
CA SER A 116 -42.51 -48.19 -16.39
C SER A 116 -43.86 -48.40 -15.68
N ALA A 117 -44.41 -47.34 -15.08
CA ALA A 117 -45.73 -47.36 -14.46
C ALA A 117 -46.84 -47.64 -15.48
N ARG A 118 -46.78 -47.02 -16.68
CA ARG A 118 -47.72 -47.30 -17.78
C ARG A 118 -47.68 -48.77 -18.22
N LYS A 119 -46.49 -49.33 -18.45
CA LYS A 119 -46.33 -50.75 -18.78
C LYS A 119 -46.86 -51.68 -17.68
N GLY A 120 -46.65 -51.33 -16.42
CA GLY A 120 -47.21 -52.04 -15.27
C GLY A 120 -48.75 -52.00 -15.23
N LEU A 121 -49.35 -50.84 -15.53
CA LEU A 121 -50.79 -50.67 -15.62
C LEU A 121 -51.39 -51.45 -16.80
N ASP A 122 -50.75 -51.48 -17.97
CA ASP A 122 -51.19 -52.31 -19.11
C ASP A 122 -51.14 -53.81 -18.77
N GLY A 123 -50.14 -54.25 -18.02
CA GLY A 123 -50.06 -55.61 -17.48
C GLY A 123 -51.20 -55.92 -16.47
N GLY A 124 -51.52 -54.95 -15.62
CA GLY A 124 -52.62 -55.03 -14.65
C GLY A 124 -54.02 -54.85 -15.25
N LEU A 125 -54.14 -54.22 -16.41
CA LEU A 125 -55.40 -53.94 -17.10
C LEU A 125 -56.15 -55.22 -17.47
N LYS A 126 -55.43 -56.28 -17.83
CA LYS A 126 -56.03 -57.61 -18.06
C LYS A 126 -56.66 -58.17 -16.79
N GLY A 127 -55.96 -58.08 -15.65
CA GLY A 127 -56.51 -58.50 -14.35
C GLY A 127 -57.74 -57.68 -13.94
N PHE A 128 -57.68 -56.36 -14.10
CA PHE A 128 -58.81 -55.46 -13.83
C PHE A 128 -60.02 -55.71 -14.75
N ALA A 129 -59.78 -55.97 -16.04
CA ALA A 129 -60.84 -56.30 -16.98
C ALA A 129 -61.51 -57.64 -16.65
N THR A 130 -60.74 -58.67 -16.25
CA THR A 130 -61.28 -59.95 -15.81
C THR A 130 -62.06 -59.80 -14.50
N ASP A 131 -61.57 -58.99 -13.55
CA ASP A 131 -62.24 -58.76 -12.27
C ASP A 131 -63.54 -57.94 -12.41
N MET A 132 -63.56 -56.94 -13.31
CA MET A 132 -64.79 -56.24 -13.70
C MET A 132 -65.77 -57.17 -14.43
N ALA A 133 -65.29 -57.99 -15.37
CA ALA A 133 -66.14 -58.95 -16.08
C ALA A 133 -66.75 -59.97 -15.11
N GLY A 134 -65.97 -60.46 -14.13
CA GLY A 134 -66.45 -61.34 -13.07
C GLY A 134 -67.51 -60.69 -12.17
N LYS A 135 -67.35 -59.41 -11.81
CA LYS A 135 -68.35 -58.66 -11.02
C LYS A 135 -69.64 -58.37 -11.80
N ILE A 136 -69.56 -58.07 -13.10
CA ILE A 136 -70.73 -57.78 -13.94
C ILE A 136 -71.48 -59.07 -14.31
N LEU A 137 -70.78 -60.17 -14.55
CA LEU A 137 -71.38 -61.46 -14.93
C LEU A 137 -71.84 -62.32 -13.73
N GLY A 138 -71.58 -61.87 -12.50
CA GLY A 138 -72.08 -62.51 -11.27
C GLY A 138 -71.55 -63.93 -11.02
N ARG A 139 -70.57 -64.39 -11.79
CA ARG A 139 -69.91 -65.68 -11.60
C ARG A 139 -68.43 -65.56 -11.95
N SER A 140 -67.58 -65.93 -11.00
CA SER A 140 -66.13 -65.97 -11.16
C SER A 140 -65.74 -66.88 -12.33
N LEU A 141 -64.89 -66.38 -13.23
CA LEU A 141 -64.10 -67.17 -14.17
C LEU A 141 -62.75 -67.49 -13.54
#